data_AF-A0A7K3ABM4-F1
#
_entry.id   AF-A0A7K3ABM4-F1
#
_cell.length_a   1.000
_cell.length_b   1.000
_cell.length_c   1.000
_cell.angle_alpha   90.00
_cell.angle_beta   90.00
_cell.angle_gamma   90.00
#
_symmetry.space_group_name_H-M   'P 1'
#
loop_
_entity.id
_entity.type
_entity.pdbx_description
1 polymer ?
#
loop_
_entity_poly.entity_id
_entity_poly.type
_entity_poly.pdbx_seq_one_letter_code
_entity_poly.pdbx_strand_id
1 'polypeptide(L)'
;MRCYWDEEDIWFYFEVDAEGWVIRQVELEGPELIPIAAASLAEWQRARDAGRLGDYDSRFGITAELPVSEWEGHDPEQLTFEEFEDVWGPARQQIASRPS
;
A
#
# COMPACT_ATOMS: atom_id res chain seq x y z
N MET A 1 -2.62 -9.02 4.52
CA MET A 1 -1.44 -9.88 4.28
C MET A 1 -0.18 -9.04 4.16
N ARG A 2 1.01 -9.62 4.28
CA ARG A 2 2.29 -8.95 4.07
C ARG A 2 3.32 -9.85 3.40
N CYS A 3 4.29 -9.25 2.72
CA CYS A 3 5.48 -9.93 2.26
C CYS A 3 6.68 -8.99 2.30
N TYR A 4 7.87 -9.57 2.28
CA TYR A 4 9.12 -8.82 2.19
C TYR A 4 9.76 -9.03 0.83
N TRP A 5 10.24 -7.94 0.24
CA TRP A 5 11.00 -7.93 -1.01
C TRP A 5 12.44 -7.55 -0.69
N ASP A 6 13.35 -8.52 -0.81
CA ASP A 6 14.74 -8.40 -0.36
C ASP A 6 15.59 -7.54 -1.30
N GLU A 7 15.29 -7.52 -2.60
CA GLU A 7 16.04 -6.73 -3.58
C GLU A 7 15.99 -5.23 -3.29
N GLU A 8 14.86 -4.73 -2.77
CA GLU A 8 14.65 -3.31 -2.45
C GLU A 8 14.59 -3.03 -0.94
N ASP A 9 14.68 -4.07 -0.10
CA ASP A 9 14.52 -3.98 1.36
C ASP A 9 13.16 -3.35 1.75
N ILE A 10 12.08 -3.81 1.12
CA ILE A 10 10.72 -3.27 1.32
C ILE A 10 9.80 -4.32 1.94
N TRP A 11 9.11 -3.91 3.00
CA TRP A 11 7.94 -4.63 3.48
C TRP A 11 6.67 -4.09 2.81
N PHE A 12 5.94 -4.98 2.16
CA PHE A 12 4.62 -4.70 1.62
C PHE A 12 3.53 -5.21 2.55
N TYR A 13 2.52 -4.39 2.77
CA TYR A 13 1.30 -4.75 3.50
C TYR A 13 0.10 -4.49 2.60
N PHE A 14 -0.76 -5.49 2.45
CA PHE A 14 -1.92 -5.43 1.57
C PHE A 14 -3.20 -5.75 2.34
N GLU A 15 -4.22 -4.92 2.15
CA GLU A 15 -5.61 -5.32 2.32
C GLU A 15 -6.18 -5.67 0.95
N VAL A 16 -6.82 -6.83 0.88
CA VAL A 16 -7.29 -7.45 -0.35
C VAL A 16 -8.79 -7.70 -0.23
N ASP A 17 -9.54 -7.47 -1.29
CA ASP A 17 -10.97 -7.78 -1.34
C ASP A 17 -11.25 -9.28 -1.57
N ALA A 18 -12.53 -9.63 -1.68
CA ALA A 18 -12.96 -11.01 -1.88
C ALA A 18 -12.56 -11.60 -3.26
N GLU A 19 -12.21 -10.75 -4.22
CA GLU A 19 -11.81 -11.14 -5.58
C GLU A 19 -10.28 -11.21 -5.73
N GLY A 20 -9.53 -10.86 -4.68
CA GLY A 20 -8.07 -10.89 -4.70
C GLY A 20 -7.43 -9.57 -5.16
N TRP A 21 -8.20 -8.49 -5.28
CA TRP A 21 -7.66 -7.17 -5.63
C TRP A 21 -7.16 -6.41 -4.41
N VAL A 22 -6.00 -5.78 -4.53
CA VAL A 22 -5.46 -4.91 -3.49
C VAL A 22 -6.27 -3.63 -3.42
N ILE A 23 -6.93 -3.39 -2.27
CA ILE A 23 -7.74 -2.20 -2.03
C ILE A 23 -7.02 -1.15 -1.17
N ARG A 24 -6.05 -1.59 -0.36
CA ARG A 24 -5.09 -0.72 0.32
C ARG A 24 -3.70 -1.36 0.36
N GLN A 25 -2.68 -0.54 0.21
CA GLN A 25 -1.28 -0.96 0.16
C GLN A 25 -0.42 -0.03 1.01
N VAL A 26 0.48 -0.60 1.81
CA VAL A 26 1.55 0.14 2.50
C VAL A 26 2.89 -0.47 2.11
N GLU A 27 3.86 0.41 1.87
CA GLU A 27 5.25 0.04 1.60
C GLU A 27 6.13 0.70 2.65
N LEU A 28 6.92 -0.11 3.36
CA LEU A 28 7.88 0.36 4.36
C LEU A 28 9.29 -0.01 3.90
N GLU A 29 10.12 0.99 3.67
CA GLU A 29 11.48 0.84 3.15
C GLU A 29 12.50 0.79 4.30
N GLY A 30 13.43 -0.14 4.19
CA GLY A 30 14.62 -0.22 5.01
C GLY A 30 14.38 -0.72 6.44
N PRO A 31 15.46 -0.83 7.24
CA PRO A 31 15.40 -1.30 8.62
C PRO A 31 14.65 -0.33 9.56
N GLU A 32 14.52 0.94 9.17
CA GLU A 32 13.77 1.95 9.93
C GLU A 32 12.27 1.92 9.60
N LEU A 33 11.83 1.07 8.65
CA LEU A 33 10.45 0.94 8.20
C LEU A 33 9.84 2.28 7.77
N ILE A 34 10.58 3.04 6.97
CA ILE A 34 10.14 4.36 6.52
C ILE A 34 9.00 4.17 5.51
N PRO A 35 7.78 4.71 5.75
CA PRO A 35 6.66 4.48 4.84
C PRO A 35 6.87 5.24 3.55
N ILE A 36 6.96 4.57 2.40
CA ILE A 36 7.13 5.24 1.09
C ILE A 36 5.81 5.31 0.31
N ALA A 37 4.89 4.37 0.55
CA ALA A 37 3.53 4.38 0.01
C ALA A 37 2.50 4.01 1.08
N ALA A 38 1.29 4.55 0.94
CA ALA A 38 0.10 4.20 1.72
C ALA A 38 -1.15 4.47 0.88
N ALA A 39 -1.29 3.70 -0.20
CA ALA A 39 -2.27 3.89 -1.26
C ALA A 39 -3.61 3.21 -0.94
N SER A 40 -4.70 3.80 -1.43
CA SER A 40 -6.05 3.24 -1.38
C SER A 40 -6.69 3.34 -2.76
N LEU A 41 -7.14 2.20 -3.29
CA LEU A 41 -7.78 2.13 -4.61
C LEU A 41 -9.01 3.04 -4.70
N ALA A 42 -9.82 3.09 -3.63
CA ALA A 42 -11.01 3.95 -3.57
C ALA A 42 -10.68 5.46 -3.54
N GLU A 43 -9.54 5.85 -2.96
CA GLU A 43 -9.07 7.23 -3.01
C GLU A 43 -8.48 7.57 -4.38
N TRP A 44 -7.70 6.66 -4.95
CA TRP A 44 -7.12 6.80 -6.29
C TRP A 44 -8.21 7.01 -7.35
N GLN A 45 -9.26 6.20 -7.33
CA GLN A 45 -10.43 6.34 -8.21
C GLN A 45 -11.11 7.71 -8.05
N ARG A 46 -11.34 8.15 -6.80
CA ARG A 46 -11.91 9.48 -6.53
C ARG A 46 -11.02 10.61 -7.01
N ALA A 47 -9.70 10.48 -6.86
CA ALA A 47 -8.72 11.47 -7.35
C ALA A 47 -8.72 11.54 -8.87
N ARG A 48 -8.82 10.39 -9.55
CA ARG A 48 -8.96 10.29 -11.01
C ARG A 48 -10.23 11.00 -11.49
N ASP A 49 -11.37 10.70 -10.89
CA ASP A 49 -12.66 11.32 -11.25
C ASP A 49 -12.65 12.84 -11.03
N ALA A 50 -11.88 13.31 -10.05
CA ALA A 50 -11.73 14.72 -9.74
C ALA A 50 -10.59 15.43 -10.51
N GLY A 51 -9.89 14.73 -11.41
CA GLY A 51 -8.78 15.28 -12.19
C GLY A 51 -7.53 15.62 -11.38
N ARG A 52 -7.35 15.01 -10.20
CA ARG A 52 -6.22 15.22 -9.27
C ARG A 52 -5.41 13.96 -9.04
N LEU A 53 -5.37 13.08 -10.04
CA LEU A 53 -4.69 11.80 -9.93
C LEU A 53 -3.20 11.97 -9.62
N GLY A 54 -2.51 12.88 -10.32
CA GLY A 54 -1.09 13.13 -10.10
C GLY A 54 -0.76 13.59 -8.67
N ASP A 55 -1.63 14.43 -8.07
CA ASP A 55 -1.45 14.89 -6.69
C ASP A 55 -1.59 13.73 -5.69
N TYR A 56 -2.47 12.77 -5.98
CA TYR A 56 -2.65 11.58 -5.15
C TYR A 56 -1.48 10.61 -5.30
N ASP A 57 -1.14 10.25 -6.54
CA ASP A 57 -0.12 9.25 -6.86
C ASP A 57 1.25 9.68 -6.32
N SER A 58 1.62 10.95 -6.53
CA SER A 58 2.87 11.51 -6.02
C SER A 58 2.95 11.52 -4.49
N ARG A 59 1.81 11.48 -3.80
CA ARG A 59 1.75 11.57 -2.35
C ARG A 59 1.65 10.22 -1.66
N PHE A 60 0.76 9.36 -2.12
CA PHE A 60 0.41 8.11 -1.44
C PHE A 60 0.80 6.86 -2.23
N GLY A 61 1.24 7.01 -3.49
CA GLY A 61 1.54 5.90 -4.39
C GLY A 61 0.28 5.29 -4.99
N ILE A 62 0.44 4.08 -5.53
CA ILE A 62 -0.62 3.29 -6.16
C ILE A 62 -0.71 1.91 -5.48
N THR A 63 -1.84 1.24 -5.66
CA THR A 63 -1.98 -0.18 -5.30
C THR A 63 -1.45 -1.06 -6.44
N ALA A 64 -1.09 -2.31 -6.14
CA ALA A 64 -0.76 -3.31 -7.13
C ALA A 64 -1.83 -3.41 -8.21
N GLU A 65 -1.40 -3.49 -9.48
CA GLU A 65 -2.27 -3.42 -10.65
C GLU A 65 -2.87 -4.77 -11.07
N LEU A 66 -2.40 -5.87 -10.46
CA LEU A 66 -2.87 -7.24 -10.73
C LEU A 66 -3.42 -7.87 -9.45
N PRO A 67 -4.42 -8.76 -9.54
CA PRO A 67 -4.91 -9.50 -8.40
C PRO A 67 -3.83 -10.47 -7.87
N VAL A 68 -3.90 -10.79 -6.58
CA VAL A 68 -2.90 -11.62 -5.88
C VAL A 68 -2.70 -12.99 -6.55
N SER A 69 -3.74 -13.56 -7.18
CA SER A 69 -3.65 -14.84 -7.89
C SER A 69 -2.71 -14.84 -9.10
N GLU A 70 -2.37 -13.65 -9.62
CA GLU A 70 -1.48 -13.48 -10.77
C GLU A 70 -0.05 -13.12 -10.36
N TRP A 71 0.25 -13.01 -9.06
CA TRP A 71 1.59 -12.68 -8.58
C TRP A 71 2.49 -13.93 -8.62
N GLU A 72 3.64 -13.83 -9.29
CA GLU A 72 4.61 -14.92 -9.38
C GLU A 72 5.52 -14.97 -8.14
N GLY A 73 5.77 -16.17 -7.60
CA GLY A 73 6.75 -16.37 -6.52
C GLY A 73 6.36 -15.80 -5.16
N HIS A 74 5.10 -15.39 -4.99
CA HIS A 74 4.63 -14.73 -3.79
C HIS A 74 4.22 -15.71 -2.67
N ASP A 75 4.78 -15.53 -1.48
CA ASP A 75 4.44 -16.28 -0.27
C ASP A 75 4.06 -15.32 0.87
N PRO A 76 2.81 -14.82 0.90
CA PRO A 76 2.39 -13.82 1.86
C PRO A 76 2.06 -14.43 3.22
N GLU A 77 2.47 -13.74 4.27
CA GLU A 77 1.93 -13.96 5.60
C GLU A 77 0.56 -13.29 5.71
N GLN A 78 -0.43 -14.04 6.21
CA GLN A 78 -1.75 -13.49 6.44
C GLN A 78 -1.73 -12.52 7.63
N LEU A 79 -2.46 -11.43 7.50
CA LEU A 79 -2.68 -10.46 8.56
C LEU A 79 -4.17 -10.38 8.85
N THR A 80 -4.50 -10.18 10.11
CA THR A 80 -5.81 -9.71 10.55
C THR A 80 -6.04 -8.26 10.10
N PHE A 81 -7.29 -7.83 10.14
CA PHE A 81 -7.64 -6.43 9.90
C PHE A 81 -6.93 -5.49 10.90
N GLU A 82 -6.88 -5.86 12.18
CA GLU A 82 -6.25 -5.05 13.23
C GLU A 82 -4.74 -4.88 12.99
N GLU A 83 -4.02 -5.94 12.64
CA GLU A 83 -2.60 -5.88 12.30
C GLU A 83 -2.32 -5.00 11.07
N PHE A 84 -3.23 -4.97 10.10
CA PHE A 84 -3.10 -4.06 8.97
C PHE A 84 -3.34 -2.59 9.39
N GLU A 85 -4.38 -2.32 10.18
CA GLU A 85 -4.70 -0.97 10.66
C GLU A 85 -3.57 -0.37 11.51
N ASP A 86 -2.90 -1.19 12.32
CA ASP A 86 -1.75 -0.80 13.15
C ASP A 86 -0.57 -0.26 12.31
N VAL A 87 -0.46 -0.69 11.05
CA VAL A 87 0.56 -0.19 10.11
C VAL A 87 0.01 0.95 9.23
N TRP A 88 -1.22 0.79 8.74
CA TRP A 88 -1.90 1.73 7.85
C TRP A 88 -2.01 3.13 8.46
N GLY A 89 -2.57 3.24 9.68
CA GLY A 89 -2.81 4.52 10.33
C GLY A 89 -1.54 5.36 10.50
N PRO A 90 -0.48 4.83 11.13
CA PRO A 90 0.79 5.52 11.29
C PRO A 90 1.46 5.88 9.96
N ALA A 91 1.52 4.96 8.98
CA ALA A 91 2.11 5.22 7.67
C ALA A 91 1.41 6.39 6.96
N ARG A 92 0.07 6.39 6.98
CA ARG A 92 -0.75 7.47 6.41
C ARG A 92 -0.49 8.81 7.07
N GLN A 93 -0.43 8.86 8.40
CA GLN A 93 -0.16 10.10 9.12
C GLN A 93 1.24 10.64 8.80
N GLN A 94 2.25 9.76 8.80
CA GLN A 94 3.62 10.15 8.50
C GLN A 94 3.74 10.69 7.08
N ILE A 95 3.21 9.98 6.08
CA ILE A 95 3.20 10.45 4.68
C ILE A 95 2.43 11.77 4.57
N ALA A 96 1.23 11.88 5.16
CA ALA A 96 0.40 13.08 5.09
C ALA A 96 1.05 14.31 5.75
N SER A 97 1.97 14.13 6.68
CA SER A 97 2.71 15.22 7.34
C SER A 97 3.96 15.69 6.59
N ARG A 98 4.42 14.97 5.55
CA ARG A 98 5.60 15.36 4.77
C ARG A 98 5.34 16.68 4.02
N PRO A 99 6.34 17.54 3.81
CA PRO A 99 6.18 18.62 2.84
C PRO A 99 5.92 18.04 1.43
N SER A 100 5.07 18.71 0.65
CA SER A 100 4.85 18.41 -0.78
C SER A 100 5.89 19.09 -1.64
#